data_AF-A0A4Q2UFT7-F1
#
_entry.id   AF-A0A4Q2UFT7-F1
#
_cell.length_a   1.000
_cell.length_b   1.000
_cell.length_c   1.000
_cell.angle_alpha   90.00
_cell.angle_beta   90.00
_cell.angle_gamma   90.00
#
_symmetry.space_group_name_H-M   'P 1'
#
loop_
_entity.id
_entity.type
_entity.pdbx_description
1 polymer ?
#
loop_
_entity_poly.entity_id
_entity_poly.type
_entity_poly.pdbx_seq_one_letter_code
_entity_poly.pdbx_strand_id
1 'polypeptide(L)'
;MARQDPHTEYIVNQEDYAKALASLPASGTEQQKAHSAPITARQYRQNTSQTINAGKWSMWGIAPESFEFEWRNGAWRPPINLVISM
;
A
#
# COMPACT_ATOMS: atom_id res chain seq x y z
N MET A 1 4.48 3.60 -8.52
CA MET A 1 3.92 2.25 -8.26
C MET A 1 4.53 1.80 -6.96
N ALA A 2 3.69 1.41 -6.00
CA ALA A 2 4.14 1.05 -4.67
C ALA A 2 5.03 -0.20 -4.72
N ARG A 3 6.14 -0.17 -3.98
CA ARG A 3 7.02 -1.33 -3.80
C ARG A 3 6.33 -2.33 -2.89
N GLN A 4 6.52 -3.62 -3.16
CA GLN A 4 6.04 -4.70 -2.29
C GLN A 4 7.25 -5.36 -1.62
N ASP A 5 7.85 -4.67 -0.66
CA ASP A 5 8.98 -5.20 0.11
C ASP A 5 8.74 -5.07 1.63
N PRO A 6 9.30 -5.98 2.45
CA PRO A 6 9.05 -6.00 3.90
C PRO A 6 9.55 -4.76 4.66
N HIS A 7 10.36 -3.93 4.02
CA HIS A 7 11.02 -2.78 4.64
C HIS A 7 10.45 -1.45 4.15
N THR A 8 9.30 -1.48 3.46
CA THR A 8 8.62 -0.28 2.97
C THR A 8 7.15 -0.36 3.34
N GLU A 9 6.65 0.66 4.02
CA GLU A 9 5.23 0.82 4.37
C GLU A 9 4.66 2.06 3.68
N TYR A 10 3.40 1.96 3.28
CA TYR A 10 2.63 3.07 2.72
C TYR A 10 1.46 3.34 3.64
N ILE A 11 1.41 4.53 4.25
CA ILE A 11 0.30 4.94 5.11
C ILE A 11 -0.61 5.88 4.33
N VAL A 12 -1.86 5.48 4.13
CA VAL A 12 -2.92 6.26 3.48
C VAL A 12 -4.02 6.58 4.49
N ASN A 13 -4.77 7.67 4.27
CA ASN A 13 -5.98 7.91 5.07
C ASN A 13 -7.14 7.05 4.53
N GLN A 14 -8.23 6.96 5.29
CA GLN A 14 -9.39 6.15 4.91
C GLN A 14 -10.10 6.65 3.64
N GLU A 15 -10.10 7.96 3.38
CA GLU A 15 -10.73 8.55 2.19
C GLU A 15 -10.00 8.14 0.91
N ASP A 16 -8.67 8.24 0.92
CA ASP A 16 -7.81 7.86 -0.19
C ASP A 16 -7.84 6.34 -0.41
N TYR A 17 -7.90 5.55 0.67
CA TYR A 17 -8.13 4.11 0.55
C TYR A 17 -9.47 3.78 -0.12
N ALA A 18 -10.54 4.49 0.22
CA ALA A 18 -11.84 4.30 -0.42
C ALA A 18 -11.81 4.66 -1.92
N LYS A 19 -11.09 5.73 -2.30
CA LYS A 19 -10.87 6.09 -3.71
C LYS A 19 -10.10 4.98 -4.45
N ALA A 20 -9.06 4.41 -3.83
CA ALA A 20 -8.34 3.29 -4.43
C ALA A 20 -9.25 2.08 -4.66
N LEU A 21 -10.07 1.68 -3.66
CA LEU A 21 -11.03 0.59 -3.82
C LEU A 21 -12.07 0.87 -4.91
N ALA A 22 -12.60 2.09 -4.98
CA ALA A 22 -13.60 2.48 -5.97
C ALA A 22 -13.05 2.47 -7.41
N SER A 23 -11.74 2.55 -7.59
CA SER A 23 -11.09 2.46 -8.89
C SER A 23 -10.90 1.02 -9.40
N LEU A 24 -11.05 0.02 -8.54
CA LEU A 24 -10.92 -1.38 -8.90
C LEU A 24 -12.22 -1.89 -9.56
N PRO A 25 -12.16 -2.96 -10.37
CA PRO A 25 -13.36 -3.61 -10.89
C PRO A 25 -14.32 -4.01 -9.77
N ALA A 26 -15.64 -3.96 -10.01
CA ALA A 26 -16.63 -4.31 -8.99
C ALA A 26 -16.53 -5.76 -8.49
N SER A 27 -15.97 -6.66 -9.32
CA SER A 27 -15.70 -8.05 -8.97
C SER A 27 -14.43 -8.55 -9.65
N GLY A 28 -13.88 -9.65 -9.15
CA GLY A 28 -12.74 -10.34 -9.74
C GLY A 28 -12.88 -11.86 -9.65
N THR A 29 -11.95 -12.58 -10.27
CA THR A 29 -11.74 -14.01 -10.07
C THR A 29 -10.73 -14.26 -8.96
N GLU A 30 -10.74 -15.43 -8.32
CA GLU A 30 -9.83 -15.73 -7.22
C GLU A 30 -8.36 -15.57 -7.66
N GLN A 31 -7.56 -14.88 -6.83
CA GLN A 31 -6.17 -14.49 -7.09
C GLN A 31 -5.97 -13.49 -8.24
N GLN A 32 -7.05 -12.94 -8.81
CA GLN A 32 -6.94 -11.87 -9.80
C GLN A 32 -6.25 -10.66 -9.18
N LYS A 33 -5.32 -10.06 -9.93
CA LYS A 33 -4.63 -8.84 -9.54
C LYS A 33 -5.19 -7.64 -10.30
N ALA A 34 -5.31 -6.51 -9.62
CA ALA A 34 -5.70 -5.23 -10.22
C ALA A 34 -4.96 -4.07 -9.55
N HIS A 35 -4.66 -3.03 -10.31
CA HIS A 35 -4.03 -1.83 -9.78
C HIS A 35 -5.07 -0.75 -9.50
N SER A 36 -4.94 -0.10 -8.35
CA SER A 36 -5.71 1.10 -8.05
C SER A 36 -5.25 2.30 -8.89
N ALA A 37 -6.15 3.27 -9.05
CA ALA A 37 -5.76 4.62 -9.37
C ALA A 37 -4.71 5.15 -8.36
N PRO A 38 -3.82 6.06 -8.77
CA PRO A 38 -2.86 6.67 -7.85
C PRO A 38 -3.57 7.43 -6.72
N ILE A 39 -3.19 7.14 -5.48
CA ILE A 39 -3.69 7.84 -4.28
C ILE A 39 -2.52 8.38 -3.46
N THR A 40 -2.74 9.42 -2.67
CA THR A 40 -1.69 10.02 -1.84
C THR A 40 -1.27 9.07 -0.73
N ALA A 41 0.01 8.71 -0.68
CA ALA A 41 0.56 7.85 0.36
C ALA A 41 1.77 8.50 1.05
N ARG A 42 1.82 8.38 2.37
CA ARG A 42 3.04 8.64 3.15
C ARG A 42 3.92 7.40 3.09
N GLN A 43 5.13 7.57 2.58
CA GLN A 43 6.05 6.48 2.33
C GLN A 43 7.03 6.36 3.49
N TYR A 44 7.09 5.18 4.09
CA TYR A 44 7.98 4.85 5.20
C TYR A 44 8.93 3.74 4.77
N ARG A 45 10.17 3.82 5.26
CA ARG A 45 11.16 2.77 5.02
C ARG A 45 11.87 2.42 6.32
N GLN A 46 12.08 1.13 6.53
CA GLN A 46 12.89 0.63 7.63
C GLN A 46 14.37 0.77 7.28
N ASN A 47 15.16 1.32 8.19
CA ASN A 47 16.60 1.36 8.04
C ASN A 47 17.17 -0.04 8.30
N THR A 48 17.71 -0.67 7.27
CA THR A 48 18.35 -2.00 7.32
C THR A 48 19.88 -1.92 7.38
N SER A 49 20.46 -0.72 7.25
CA SER A 49 21.90 -0.51 7.16
C SER A 49 22.31 0.62 8.09
N GLN A 50 22.86 0.27 9.26
CA GLN A 50 23.58 1.08 10.27
C GLN A 50 23.19 0.57 11.66
N THR A 51 24.17 0.10 12.44
CA THR A 51 23.94 -0.61 13.72
C THR A 51 23.15 0.18 14.77
N ILE A 52 23.17 1.51 14.74
CA ILE A 52 22.47 2.36 15.73
C ILE A 52 21.00 2.62 15.37
N ASN A 53 20.67 2.59 14.07
CA ASN A 53 19.33 2.90 13.58
C ASN A 53 18.67 1.71 12.87
N ALA A 54 19.32 0.55 12.87
CA ALA A 54 18.76 -0.69 12.34
C ALA A 54 17.39 -0.96 12.97
N GLY A 55 16.42 -1.25 12.11
CA GLY A 55 15.04 -1.52 12.53
C GLY A 55 14.16 -0.29 12.73
N LYS A 56 14.72 0.93 12.78
CA LYS A 56 13.92 2.16 12.89
C LYS A 56 13.23 2.49 11.56
N TRP A 57 11.98 2.90 11.65
CA TRP A 57 11.20 3.40 10.52
C TRP A 57 11.38 4.90 10.36
N SER A 58 11.44 5.37 9.13
CA SER A 58 11.48 6.80 8.82
C SER A 58 10.62 7.10 7.62
N MET A 59 9.83 8.18 7.72
CA MET A 59 9.12 8.73 6.58
C MET A 59 10.16 9.33 5.62
N TRP A 60 10.09 8.97 4.35
CA TRP A 60 11.04 9.44 3.34
C TRP A 60 10.37 10.19 2.18
N GLY A 61 9.03 10.15 2.09
CA GLY A 61 8.29 10.88 1.07
C GLY A 61 6.78 10.88 1.27
N ILE A 62 6.12 11.75 0.51
CA ILE A 62 4.66 11.76 0.31
C ILE A 62 4.46 11.88 -1.21
N ALA A 63 3.82 10.89 -1.82
CA ALA A 63 3.65 10.85 -3.27
C ALA A 63 2.39 10.09 -3.67
N PRO A 64 1.83 10.36 -4.87
CA PRO A 64 0.79 9.52 -5.46
C PRO A 64 1.33 8.12 -5.78
N GLU A 65 0.66 7.09 -5.30
CA GLU A 65 1.02 5.69 -5.51
C GLU A 65 -0.16 4.84 -5.94
N SER A 66 0.09 3.96 -6.91
CA SER A 66 -0.82 2.88 -7.28
C SER A 66 -0.44 1.62 -6.52
N PHE A 67 -1.44 0.91 -6.01
CA PHE A 67 -1.29 -0.32 -5.24
C PHE A 67 -1.88 -1.50 -6.01
N GLU A 68 -1.22 -2.65 -5.98
CA GLU A 68 -1.76 -3.90 -6.51
C GLU A 68 -2.62 -4.57 -5.43
N PHE A 69 -3.90 -4.76 -5.75
CA PHE A 69 -4.86 -5.52 -4.95
C PHE A 69 -5.04 -6.91 -5.53
N GLU A 70 -5.34 -7.86 -4.67
CA GLU A 70 -5.63 -9.24 -5.04
C GLU A 70 -7.07 -9.60 -4.65
N TRP A 71 -7.87 -10.09 -5.58
CA TRP A 71 -9.21 -10.59 -5.30
C TRP A 71 -9.11 -11.92 -4.56
N ARG A 72 -9.54 -11.93 -3.30
CA ARG A 72 -9.54 -13.13 -2.45
C ARG A 72 -10.77 -13.18 -1.57
N ASN A 73 -11.43 -14.33 -1.53
CA ASN A 73 -12.61 -14.55 -0.69
C ASN A 73 -13.71 -13.50 -0.92
N GLY A 74 -13.97 -13.15 -2.19
CA GLY A 74 -15.06 -12.25 -2.57
C GLY A 74 -14.80 -10.75 -2.34
N ALA A 75 -13.55 -10.34 -2.10
CA ALA A 75 -13.19 -8.92 -1.96
C ALA A 75 -11.76 -8.64 -2.44
N TRP A 76 -11.52 -7.39 -2.86
CA TRP A 76 -10.17 -6.89 -3.12
C TRP A 76 -9.39 -6.74 -1.81
N ARG A 77 -8.28 -7.46 -1.70
CA ARG A 77 -7.36 -7.39 -0.57
C ARG A 77 -6.18 -6.48 -0.91
N PRO A 78 -5.83 -5.52 -0.06
CA PRO A 78 -4.67 -4.66 -0.27
C PRO A 78 -3.36 -5.45 -0.15
N PRO A 79 -2.24 -4.89 -0.64
CA PRO A 79 -0.94 -5.46 -0.37
C PRO A 79 -0.60 -5.32 1.12
N ILE A 80 0.20 -6.24 1.66
CA ILE A 80 0.48 -6.35 3.10
C ILE A 80 1.13 -5.10 3.71
N ASN A 81 1.78 -4.29 2.88
CA ASN A 81 2.51 -3.11 3.30
C ASN A 81 1.74 -1.80 3.08
N LEU A 82 0.45 -1.88 2.74
CA LEU A 82 -0.47 -0.74 2.75
C LEU A 82 -1.18 -0.68 4.11
N VAL A 83 -0.91 0.39 4.85
CA VAL A 83 -1.47 0.67 6.17
C VAL A 83 -2.53 1.77 6.04
N ILE A 84 -3.72 1.51 6.60
CA ILE A 84 -4.84 2.44 6.57
C ILE A 84 -4.89 3.16 7.92
N SER A 85 -4.72 4.48 7.90
CA SER A 85 -4.89 5.33 9.08
C SER A 85 -6.32 5.86 9.17
N MET A 86 -6.86 5.87 10.40
CA MET A 86 -8.17 6.44 10.75
C MET A 86 -8.20 7.95 10.54
#